data_AF-A0A0L7T594-F1
#
_entry.id   AF-A0A0L7T594-F1
#
_cell.length_a   1.000
_cell.length_b   1.000
_cell.length_c   1.000
_cell.angle_alpha   90.00
_cell.angle_beta   90.00
_cell.angle_gamma   90.00
#
_symmetry.space_group_name_H-M   'P 1'
#
loop_
_entity.id
_entity.type
_entity.pdbx_description
1 polymer ?
#
loop_
_entity_poly.entity_id
_entity_poly.type
_entity_poly.pdbx_seq_one_letter_code
_entity_poly.pdbx_strand_id
1 'polypeptide(L)'
;PPRAELRAQLKRLHLQQSWMELLEQVERMFIEGVNHFWLDLQWYACQALTKSGHPYEQWSEIAKRDLGMFLERLPELELQYFNDGTPFADDTTRQWIEQHVQGNQQRWQPDTQAVTPGENYDIYALEGEALTKADSEGLDAALRWIASLPEMTSMRDRWLQRLLMARVAEQCGKNEMAQHLLSELDHSAAPLQLAQWEPALMFEVKARLLKLLRLKLQRSEGDKVALAQQIDALLAGLVAIDPAQAAVLCQ
;
A
#
# COMPACT_ATOMS: atom_id res chain seq x y z
N PRO A 1 -19.41 -0.73 -37.29
CA PRO A 1 -20.09 -1.15 -36.04
C PRO A 1 -20.08 -2.67 -35.95
N PRO A 2 -20.06 -3.25 -34.74
CA PRO A 2 -20.10 -4.69 -34.54
C PRO A 2 -21.46 -5.27 -34.97
N ARG A 3 -21.43 -6.40 -35.67
CA ARG A 3 -22.64 -7.09 -36.16
C ARG A 3 -23.53 -7.50 -34.97
N ALA A 4 -24.85 -7.34 -35.11
CA ALA A 4 -25.79 -7.66 -34.04
C ALA A 4 -25.77 -9.15 -33.64
N GLU A 5 -25.46 -10.04 -34.58
CA GLU A 5 -25.33 -11.48 -34.34
C GLU A 5 -24.19 -11.82 -33.37
N LEU A 6 -23.05 -11.13 -33.50
CA LEU A 6 -21.88 -11.29 -32.62
C LEU A 6 -22.23 -10.92 -31.18
N ARG A 7 -22.95 -9.80 -31.00
CA ARG A 7 -23.48 -9.36 -29.69
C ARG A 7 -24.38 -10.42 -29.05
N ALA A 8 -25.30 -11.00 -29.83
CA ALA A 8 -26.19 -12.04 -29.34
C ALA A 8 -25.42 -13.32 -28.94
N GLN A 9 -24.39 -13.69 -29.72
CA GLN A 9 -23.54 -14.83 -29.43
C GLN A 9 -22.76 -14.67 -28.11
N LEU A 10 -22.13 -13.52 -27.88
CA LEU A 10 -21.38 -13.25 -26.64
C LEU A 10 -22.30 -13.28 -25.42
N LYS A 11 -23.48 -12.64 -25.50
CA LYS A 11 -24.50 -12.69 -24.43
C LYS A 11 -24.91 -14.12 -24.10
N ARG A 12 -25.13 -14.94 -25.13
CA ARG A 12 -25.50 -16.36 -24.94
C ARG A 12 -24.39 -17.14 -24.24
N LEU A 13 -23.15 -17.02 -24.69
CA LEU A 13 -22.01 -17.73 -24.11
C LEU A 13 -21.76 -17.31 -22.65
N HIS A 14 -21.90 -16.02 -22.35
CA HIS A 14 -21.80 -15.50 -20.99
C HIS A 14 -22.91 -16.06 -20.07
N LEU A 15 -24.16 -16.11 -20.54
CA LEU A 15 -25.27 -16.69 -19.78
C LEU A 15 -25.11 -18.20 -19.55
N GLN A 16 -24.49 -18.90 -20.51
CA GLN A 16 -24.18 -20.33 -20.42
C GLN A 16 -22.96 -20.62 -19.55
N GLN A 17 -22.22 -19.59 -19.10
CA GLN A 17 -20.98 -19.71 -18.33
C GLN A 17 -19.88 -20.50 -19.08
N SER A 18 -19.91 -20.50 -20.41
CA SER A 18 -18.89 -21.14 -21.25
C SER A 18 -17.67 -20.21 -21.39
N TRP A 19 -16.89 -20.05 -20.32
CA TRP A 19 -15.85 -19.01 -20.24
C TRP A 19 -14.73 -19.14 -21.27
N MET A 20 -14.20 -20.34 -21.50
CA MET A 20 -13.11 -20.55 -22.48
C MET A 20 -13.58 -20.32 -23.92
N GLU A 21 -14.78 -20.78 -24.25
CA GLU A 21 -15.38 -20.54 -25.58
C GLU A 21 -15.70 -19.05 -25.76
N LEU A 22 -16.17 -18.37 -24.71
CA LEU A 22 -16.39 -16.93 -24.73
C LEU A 22 -15.10 -16.17 -25.03
N LEU A 23 -13.99 -16.53 -24.36
CA LEU A 23 -12.69 -15.90 -24.58
C LEU A 23 -12.19 -16.11 -26.01
N GLU A 24 -12.24 -17.34 -26.53
CA GLU A 24 -11.83 -17.64 -27.90
C GLU A 24 -12.64 -16.85 -28.95
N GLN A 25 -13.95 -16.71 -28.72
CA GLN A 25 -14.81 -15.93 -29.60
C GLN A 25 -14.51 -14.44 -29.52
N VAL A 26 -14.23 -13.91 -28.33
CA VAL A 26 -13.81 -12.52 -28.15
C VAL A 26 -12.51 -12.25 -28.92
N GLU A 27 -11.50 -13.10 -28.78
CA GLU A 27 -10.22 -12.93 -29.49
C GLU A 27 -10.39 -12.94 -31.01
N ARG A 28 -11.18 -13.88 -31.54
CA ARG A 28 -11.50 -13.93 -32.98
C ARG A 28 -12.17 -12.65 -33.45
N MET A 29 -13.15 -12.15 -32.70
CA MET A 29 -13.85 -10.90 -33.04
C MET A 29 -12.91 -9.69 -32.94
N PHE A 30 -11.99 -9.68 -31.98
CA PHE A 30 -11.07 -8.57 -31.78
C PHE A 30 -10.02 -8.43 -32.90
N ILE A 31 -9.63 -9.54 -33.55
CA ILE A 31 -8.73 -9.50 -34.71
C ILE A 31 -9.35 -8.77 -35.92
N GLU A 32 -10.69 -8.70 -35.98
CA GLU A 32 -11.38 -7.92 -37.00
C GLU A 32 -11.32 -6.43 -36.67
N GLY A 33 -10.59 -5.64 -37.48
CA GLY A 33 -10.34 -4.21 -37.21
C GLY A 33 -11.57 -3.33 -37.00
N VAL A 34 -12.75 -3.74 -37.47
CA VAL A 34 -14.03 -3.05 -37.24
C VAL A 34 -14.44 -3.05 -35.76
N ASN A 35 -13.94 -4.02 -34.98
CA ASN A 35 -14.32 -4.25 -33.59
C ASN A 35 -13.29 -3.71 -32.58
N HIS A 36 -12.18 -3.10 -33.01
CA HIS A 36 -11.14 -2.61 -32.09
C HIS A 36 -11.66 -1.58 -31.08
N PHE A 37 -12.67 -0.80 -31.46
CA PHE A 37 -13.30 0.20 -30.59
C PHE A 37 -14.53 -0.34 -29.84
N TRP A 38 -14.84 -1.63 -29.99
CA TRP A 38 -15.94 -2.27 -29.29
C TRP A 38 -15.46 -2.76 -27.92
N LEU A 39 -15.58 -1.90 -26.92
CA LEU A 39 -15.03 -2.11 -25.58
C LEU A 39 -15.75 -3.21 -24.80
N ASP A 40 -16.99 -3.56 -25.14
CA ASP A 40 -17.69 -4.69 -24.53
C ASP A 40 -16.92 -6.00 -24.71
N LEU A 41 -16.13 -6.15 -25.78
CA LEU A 41 -15.24 -7.30 -25.98
C LEU A 41 -14.26 -7.44 -24.81
N GLN A 42 -13.69 -6.34 -24.34
CA GLN A 42 -12.75 -6.34 -23.22
C GLN A 42 -13.44 -6.73 -21.92
N TRP A 43 -14.68 -6.30 -21.72
CA TRP A 43 -15.51 -6.73 -20.59
C TRP A 43 -15.73 -8.25 -20.61
N TYR A 44 -16.15 -8.82 -21.74
CA TYR A 44 -16.36 -10.25 -21.88
C TYR A 44 -15.07 -11.06 -21.70
N ALA A 45 -13.94 -10.60 -22.26
CA ALA A 45 -12.63 -11.24 -22.04
C ALA A 45 -12.26 -11.25 -20.56
N CYS A 46 -12.39 -10.12 -19.86
CA CYS A 46 -12.08 -10.03 -18.45
C CYS A 46 -12.99 -10.92 -17.60
N GLN A 47 -14.30 -10.96 -17.87
CA GLN A 47 -15.22 -11.87 -17.18
C GLN A 47 -14.82 -13.33 -17.39
N ALA A 48 -14.51 -13.73 -18.63
CA ALA A 48 -14.07 -15.09 -18.94
C ALA A 48 -12.79 -15.47 -18.19
N LEU A 49 -11.77 -14.60 -18.21
CA LEU A 49 -10.50 -14.82 -17.53
C LEU A 49 -10.66 -14.91 -16.01
N THR A 50 -11.38 -13.98 -15.38
CA THR A 50 -11.61 -14.01 -13.92
C THR A 50 -12.41 -15.25 -13.50
N LYS A 51 -13.45 -15.63 -14.25
CA LYS A 51 -14.29 -16.79 -13.91
C LYS A 51 -13.67 -18.15 -14.24
N SER A 52 -12.61 -18.17 -15.05
CA SER A 52 -11.85 -19.40 -15.36
C SER A 52 -10.86 -19.79 -14.24
N GLY A 53 -10.65 -18.91 -13.25
CA GLY A 53 -9.80 -19.18 -12.08
C GLY A 53 -8.30 -19.21 -12.40
N HIS A 54 -7.50 -19.76 -11.47
CA HIS A 54 -6.04 -19.80 -11.61
C HIS A 54 -5.60 -20.67 -12.80
N PRO A 55 -4.68 -20.22 -13.69
CA PRO A 55 -3.86 -18.98 -13.59
C PRO A 55 -4.43 -17.75 -14.33
N TYR A 56 -5.60 -17.86 -14.97
CA TYR A 56 -6.16 -16.86 -15.87
C TYR A 56 -6.58 -15.55 -15.19
N GLU A 57 -6.85 -15.59 -13.88
CA GLU A 57 -7.20 -14.40 -13.10
C GLU A 57 -6.15 -13.29 -13.22
N GLN A 58 -4.85 -13.64 -13.19
CA GLN A 58 -3.76 -12.68 -13.34
C GLN A 58 -3.77 -12.00 -14.71
N TRP A 59 -4.18 -12.71 -15.77
CA TRP A 59 -4.28 -12.16 -17.11
C TRP A 59 -5.45 -11.18 -17.22
N SER A 60 -6.51 -11.38 -16.44
CA SER A 60 -7.62 -10.41 -16.37
C SER A 60 -7.17 -9.05 -15.82
N GLU A 61 -6.26 -9.05 -14.84
CA GLU A 61 -5.71 -7.81 -14.28
C GLU A 61 -4.77 -7.10 -15.27
N ILE A 62 -3.95 -7.86 -16.01
CA ILE A 62 -3.11 -7.31 -17.08
C ILE A 62 -3.97 -6.65 -18.16
N ALA A 63 -5.02 -7.35 -18.63
CA ALA A 63 -5.93 -6.82 -19.65
C ALA A 63 -6.66 -5.55 -19.20
N LYS A 64 -7.09 -5.48 -17.93
CA LYS A 64 -7.68 -4.25 -17.35
C LYS A 64 -6.68 -3.10 -17.35
N ARG A 65 -5.42 -3.35 -16.98
CA ARG A 65 -4.39 -2.31 -16.95
C ARG A 65 -4.08 -1.78 -18.35
N ASP A 66 -3.97 -2.67 -19.34
CA ASP A 66 -3.74 -2.30 -20.73
C ASP A 66 -4.90 -1.47 -21.30
N LEU A 67 -6.15 -1.86 -21.01
CA LEU A 67 -7.33 -1.08 -21.37
C LEU A 67 -7.31 0.29 -20.69
N GLY A 68 -6.95 0.35 -19.41
CA GLY A 68 -6.84 1.62 -18.69
C GLY A 68 -5.81 2.56 -19.31
N MET A 69 -4.63 2.07 -19.65
CA MET A 69 -3.59 2.87 -20.33
C MET A 69 -4.05 3.34 -21.72
N PHE A 70 -4.83 2.52 -22.41
CA PHE A 70 -5.41 2.89 -23.69
C PHE A 70 -6.43 4.04 -23.55
N LEU A 71 -7.29 4.01 -22.52
CA LEU A 71 -8.27 5.06 -22.23
C LEU A 71 -7.62 6.34 -21.65
N GLU A 72 -6.53 6.23 -20.89
CA GLU A 72 -5.72 7.39 -20.48
C GLU A 72 -5.17 8.15 -21.70
N ARG A 73 -4.74 7.42 -22.74
CA ARG A 73 -4.24 8.02 -23.98
C ARG A 73 -5.34 8.64 -24.83
N LEU A 74 -6.56 8.10 -24.76
CA LEU A 74 -7.72 8.51 -25.54
C LEU A 74 -8.92 8.75 -24.59
N PRO A 75 -8.93 9.89 -23.88
CA PRO A 75 -9.99 10.16 -22.91
C PRO A 75 -11.36 10.23 -23.59
N GLU A 76 -12.41 9.84 -22.86
CA GLU A 76 -13.81 9.84 -23.29
C GLU A 76 -14.13 8.88 -24.46
N LEU A 77 -13.23 7.96 -24.78
CA LEU A 77 -13.45 6.96 -25.83
C LEU A 77 -14.61 6.01 -25.49
N GLU A 78 -14.77 5.68 -24.21
CA GLU A 78 -15.87 4.87 -23.66
C GLU A 78 -17.24 5.54 -23.76
N LEU A 79 -17.28 6.84 -24.05
CA LEU A 79 -18.52 7.61 -24.27
C LEU A 79 -18.86 7.75 -25.76
N GLN A 80 -18.03 7.23 -26.67
CA GLN A 80 -18.23 7.36 -28.11
C GLN A 80 -19.23 6.33 -28.66
N TYR A 81 -19.71 6.61 -29.87
CA TYR A 81 -20.70 5.80 -30.56
C TYR A 81 -20.23 5.48 -31.98
N PHE A 82 -20.62 4.31 -32.47
CA PHE A 82 -20.51 3.98 -33.88
C PHE A 82 -21.51 4.79 -34.71
N ASN A 83 -21.32 4.80 -36.02
CA ASN A 83 -22.18 5.50 -36.97
C ASN A 83 -23.66 5.05 -36.97
N ASP A 84 -23.96 3.86 -36.44
CA ASP A 84 -25.31 3.33 -36.28
C ASP A 84 -25.94 3.67 -34.91
N GLY A 85 -25.25 4.45 -34.07
CA GLY A 85 -25.68 4.82 -32.73
C GLY A 85 -25.44 3.73 -31.67
N THR A 86 -24.80 2.61 -32.02
CA THR A 86 -24.36 1.63 -31.02
C THR A 86 -23.22 2.25 -30.19
N PRO A 87 -23.26 2.24 -28.85
CA PRO A 87 -22.15 2.75 -28.05
C PRO A 87 -20.91 1.87 -28.17
N PHE A 88 -19.73 2.45 -27.96
CA PHE A 88 -18.48 1.70 -27.88
C PHE A 88 -18.42 0.80 -26.64
N ALA A 89 -19.00 1.27 -25.53
CA ALA A 89 -19.22 0.53 -24.29
C ALA A 89 -20.69 0.63 -23.86
N ASP A 90 -21.35 -0.50 -23.63
CA ASP A 90 -22.68 -0.52 -23.02
C ASP A 90 -22.66 -0.06 -21.56
N ASP A 91 -23.84 0.17 -20.96
CA ASP A 91 -23.93 0.70 -19.59
C ASP A 91 -23.18 -0.18 -18.58
N THR A 92 -23.24 -1.49 -18.76
CA THR A 92 -22.54 -2.48 -17.93
C THR A 92 -21.04 -2.34 -18.04
N THR A 93 -20.54 -2.23 -19.28
CA THR A 93 -19.13 -2.08 -19.60
C THR A 93 -18.60 -0.73 -19.11
N ARG A 94 -19.36 0.35 -19.25
CA ARG A 94 -18.99 1.68 -18.74
C ARG A 94 -18.85 1.70 -17.23
N GLN A 95 -19.83 1.18 -16.51
CA GLN A 95 -19.76 1.07 -15.04
C GLN A 95 -18.60 0.18 -14.60
N TRP A 96 -18.35 -0.92 -15.33
CA TRP A 96 -17.21 -1.78 -15.05
C TRP A 96 -15.88 -1.07 -15.29
N ILE A 97 -15.74 -0.28 -16.37
CA ILE A 97 -14.54 0.51 -16.65
C ILE A 97 -14.29 1.47 -15.48
N GLU A 98 -15.27 2.29 -15.11
CA GLU A 98 -15.16 3.25 -14.01
C GLU A 98 -14.78 2.57 -12.67
N GLN A 99 -15.30 1.37 -12.43
CA GLN A 99 -15.11 0.67 -11.16
C GLN A 99 -13.90 -0.28 -11.12
N HIS A 100 -13.38 -0.76 -12.24
CA HIS A 100 -12.40 -1.85 -12.23
C HIS A 100 -11.24 -1.67 -13.21
N VAL A 101 -11.32 -0.71 -14.13
CA VAL A 101 -10.27 -0.46 -15.13
C VAL A 101 -9.53 0.80 -14.73
N GLN A 102 -8.22 0.69 -14.57
CA GLN A 102 -7.32 1.79 -14.26
C GLN A 102 -6.09 1.65 -15.14
N GLY A 103 -5.57 2.78 -15.64
CA GLY A 103 -4.34 2.76 -16.41
C GLY A 103 -3.12 2.68 -15.50
N ASN A 104 -2.12 3.50 -15.77
CA ASN A 104 -0.92 3.49 -14.94
C ASN A 104 -1.07 4.31 -13.65
N GLN A 105 -2.19 5.00 -13.49
CA GLN A 105 -2.60 5.58 -12.23
C GLN A 105 -3.04 4.45 -11.30
N GLN A 106 -2.21 4.14 -10.30
CA GLN A 106 -2.67 3.35 -9.15
C GLN A 106 -3.97 3.99 -8.65
N ARG A 107 -5.07 3.23 -8.55
CA ARG A 107 -6.13 3.63 -7.63
C ARG A 107 -5.43 3.98 -6.34
N TRP A 108 -5.85 5.08 -5.74
CA TRP A 108 -5.73 5.21 -4.31
C TRP A 108 -6.66 4.16 -3.67
N GLN A 109 -6.24 2.90 -3.74
CA GLN A 109 -6.63 1.80 -2.87
C GLN A 109 -5.52 1.76 -1.81
N PRO A 110 -5.85 1.55 -0.54
CA PRO A 110 -4.82 1.22 0.44
C PRO A 110 -4.17 -0.09 -0.03
N ASP A 111 -2.96 0.03 -0.56
CA ASP A 111 -2.25 -1.03 -1.26
C ASP A 111 -1.90 -2.19 -0.32
N THR A 112 -2.48 -3.36 -0.58
CA THR A 112 -1.79 -4.63 -0.39
C THR A 112 -1.00 -4.92 -1.67
N GLN A 113 0.23 -4.40 -1.77
CA GLN A 113 1.13 -4.72 -2.88
C GLN A 113 2.27 -5.64 -2.46
N ALA A 114 2.45 -6.70 -3.27
CA ALA A 114 3.56 -7.63 -3.21
C ALA A 114 4.88 -6.89 -3.51
N VAL A 115 5.85 -7.09 -2.63
CA VAL A 115 7.14 -6.41 -2.57
C VAL A 115 8.08 -6.90 -3.68
N THR A 116 8.47 -6.01 -4.61
CA THR A 116 9.72 -6.12 -5.36
C THR A 116 10.88 -5.61 -4.49
N PRO A 117 11.99 -6.36 -4.32
CA PRO A 117 13.11 -5.93 -3.49
C PRO A 117 13.98 -4.93 -4.26
N GLY A 118 13.99 -3.67 -3.83
CA GLY A 118 15.00 -2.70 -4.27
C GLY A 118 14.58 -1.24 -4.33
N GLU A 119 13.29 -0.93 -4.44
CA GLU A 119 12.81 0.46 -4.54
C GLU A 119 11.59 0.63 -3.63
N ASN A 120 11.79 1.34 -2.51
CA ASN A 120 10.83 1.55 -1.41
C ASN A 120 10.25 0.27 -0.79
N TYR A 121 11.11 -0.46 -0.07
CA TYR A 121 10.64 -1.25 1.05
C TYR A 121 10.14 -0.27 2.13
N ASP A 122 8.86 0.08 2.09
CA ASP A 122 8.28 0.95 3.11
C ASP A 122 8.12 0.15 4.41
N ILE A 123 9.17 0.20 5.23
CA ILE A 123 9.23 -0.45 6.54
C ILE A 123 8.04 -0.04 7.41
N TYR A 124 7.45 1.15 7.19
CA TYR A 124 6.27 1.60 7.92
C TYR A 124 4.99 0.86 7.51
N ALA A 125 4.87 0.43 6.25
CA ALA A 125 3.70 -0.33 5.79
C ALA A 125 3.58 -1.69 6.51
N LEU A 126 4.68 -2.20 7.06
CA LEU A 126 4.75 -3.49 7.77
C LEU A 126 4.33 -3.39 9.23
N GLU A 127 4.09 -2.20 9.76
CA GLU A 127 3.66 -2.04 11.15
C GLU A 127 2.35 -2.77 11.41
N GLY A 128 1.39 -2.67 10.49
CA GLY A 128 0.11 -3.39 10.59
C GLY A 128 0.31 -4.90 10.66
N GLU A 129 1.13 -5.46 9.77
CA GLU A 129 1.43 -6.89 9.75
C GLU A 129 2.17 -7.33 11.02
N ALA A 130 3.17 -6.57 11.46
CA ALA A 130 3.91 -6.84 12.69
C ALA A 130 2.98 -6.88 13.92
N LEU A 131 2.02 -5.96 14.00
CA LEU A 131 1.03 -5.93 15.08
C LEU A 131 0.08 -7.12 15.01
N THR A 132 -0.45 -7.45 13.82
CA THR A 132 -1.31 -8.62 13.67
C THR A 132 -0.60 -9.91 14.09
N LYS A 133 0.71 -9.99 13.83
CA LYS A 133 1.55 -11.11 14.25
C LYS A 133 1.85 -11.10 15.74
N ALA A 134 2.02 -9.92 16.33
CA ALA A 134 2.19 -9.78 17.78
C ALA A 134 0.91 -10.20 18.52
N ASP A 135 -0.26 -9.90 17.97
CA ASP A 135 -1.56 -10.27 18.51
C ASP A 135 -1.85 -11.78 18.39
N SER A 136 -1.43 -12.41 17.27
CA SER A 136 -1.69 -13.83 17.02
C SER A 136 -0.65 -14.78 17.63
N GLU A 137 0.64 -14.44 17.54
CA GLU A 137 1.77 -15.32 17.90
C GLU A 137 2.63 -14.77 19.05
N GLY A 138 2.36 -13.54 19.50
CA GLY A 138 3.11 -12.86 20.55
C GLY A 138 4.25 -11.96 20.04
N LEU A 139 4.69 -11.03 20.88
CA LEU A 139 5.70 -10.03 20.52
C LEU A 139 7.01 -10.66 20.03
N ASP A 140 7.48 -11.74 20.64
CA ASP A 140 8.73 -12.39 20.24
C ASP A 140 8.66 -12.92 18.79
N ALA A 141 7.50 -13.42 18.36
CA ALA A 141 7.29 -13.88 16.99
C ALA A 141 7.27 -12.71 16.00
N ALA A 142 6.63 -11.59 16.37
CA ALA A 142 6.65 -10.37 15.58
C ALA A 142 8.07 -9.80 15.43
N LEU A 143 8.85 -9.72 16.52
CA LEU A 143 10.23 -9.22 16.48
C LEU A 143 11.15 -10.12 15.65
N ARG A 144 11.02 -11.45 15.76
CA ARG A 144 11.77 -12.39 14.90
C ARG A 144 11.37 -12.26 13.44
N TRP A 145 10.09 -12.05 13.16
CA TRP A 145 9.62 -11.81 11.82
C TRP A 145 10.21 -10.53 11.24
N ILE A 146 10.16 -9.41 11.99
CA ILE A 146 10.82 -8.16 11.58
C ILE A 146 12.32 -8.41 11.35
N ALA A 147 13.00 -9.16 12.23
CA ALA A 147 14.42 -9.49 12.06
C ALA A 147 14.71 -10.37 10.83
N SER A 148 13.75 -11.17 10.38
CA SER A 148 13.86 -12.07 9.22
C SER A 148 13.55 -11.42 7.88
N LEU A 149 13.15 -10.15 7.88
CA LEU A 149 12.93 -9.40 6.64
C LEU A 149 14.22 -9.39 5.81
N PRO A 150 14.14 -9.55 4.47
CA PRO A 150 15.30 -9.77 3.60
C PRO A 150 16.35 -8.69 3.79
N GLU A 151 17.63 -9.09 3.68
CA GLU A 151 18.80 -8.29 4.09
C GLU A 151 18.77 -6.87 3.54
N MET A 152 18.25 -6.02 4.41
CA MET A 152 18.33 -4.57 4.41
C MET A 152 19.80 -4.17 4.47
N THR A 153 20.41 -4.04 3.29
CA THR A 153 21.86 -3.91 3.12
C THR A 153 22.39 -2.55 3.58
N SER A 154 21.54 -1.52 3.68
CA SER A 154 21.97 -0.19 4.09
C SER A 154 21.92 0.02 5.62
N MET A 155 22.72 0.97 6.11
CA MET A 155 22.64 1.41 7.52
C MET A 155 21.28 2.04 7.85
N ARG A 156 20.67 2.73 6.87
CA ARG A 156 19.34 3.34 6.99
C ARG A 156 18.27 2.28 7.25
N ASP A 157 18.30 1.20 6.46
CA ASP A 157 17.28 0.16 6.53
C ASP A 157 17.35 -0.61 7.85
N ARG A 158 18.55 -0.93 8.34
CA ARG A 158 18.74 -1.51 9.68
C ARG A 158 18.25 -0.59 10.80
N TRP A 159 18.47 0.72 10.66
CA TRP A 159 17.98 1.70 11.64
C TRP A 159 16.45 1.74 11.64
N LEU A 160 15.82 1.78 10.47
CA LEU A 160 14.35 1.78 10.31
C LEU A 160 13.71 0.47 10.80
N GLN A 161 14.33 -0.68 10.54
CA GLN A 161 13.89 -1.98 11.06
C GLN A 161 13.85 -1.99 12.59
N ARG A 162 14.86 -1.40 13.24
CA ARG A 162 14.93 -1.29 14.70
C ARG A 162 13.94 -0.26 15.25
N LEU A 163 13.62 0.79 14.50
CA LEU A 163 12.51 1.70 14.80
C LEU A 163 11.15 0.98 14.73
N LEU A 164 10.91 0.14 13.72
CA LEU A 164 9.70 -0.66 13.60
C LEU A 164 9.52 -1.60 14.81
N MET A 165 10.59 -2.27 15.24
CA MET A 165 10.59 -3.08 16.46
C MET A 165 10.19 -2.26 17.69
N ALA A 166 10.70 -1.03 17.81
CA ALA A 166 10.36 -0.14 18.92
C ALA A 166 8.88 0.28 18.90
N ARG A 167 8.32 0.59 17.71
CA ARG A 167 6.90 0.94 17.54
C ARG A 167 5.98 -0.20 17.96
N VAL A 168 6.28 -1.42 17.51
CA VAL A 168 5.49 -2.62 17.84
C VAL A 168 5.59 -2.92 19.33
N ALA A 169 6.79 -2.83 19.93
CA ALA A 169 6.97 -3.00 21.37
C ALA A 169 6.18 -1.97 22.20
N GLU A 170 6.13 -0.70 21.76
CA GLU A 170 5.33 0.35 22.39
C GLU A 170 3.83 0.00 22.35
N GLN A 171 3.32 -0.39 21.18
CA GLN A 171 1.90 -0.68 20.98
C GLN A 171 1.43 -1.96 21.69
N CYS A 172 2.29 -2.97 21.80
CA CYS A 172 2.03 -4.17 22.61
C CYS A 172 2.21 -3.93 24.12
N GLY A 173 2.45 -2.69 24.56
CA GLY A 173 2.57 -2.32 25.97
C GLY A 173 3.87 -2.71 26.66
N LYS A 174 4.91 -3.13 25.90
CA LYS A 174 6.25 -3.43 26.43
C LYS A 174 7.11 -2.16 26.50
N ASN A 175 6.66 -1.23 27.34
CA ASN A 175 7.22 0.13 27.46
C ASN A 175 8.72 0.18 27.78
N GLU A 176 9.22 -0.71 28.64
CA GLU A 176 10.65 -0.73 28.98
C GLU A 176 11.53 -1.15 27.78
N MET A 177 11.09 -2.16 27.03
CA MET A 177 11.76 -2.59 25.82
C MET A 177 11.74 -1.50 24.74
N ALA A 178 10.58 -0.87 24.52
CA ALA A 178 10.46 0.26 23.61
C ALA A 178 11.38 1.43 24.02
N GLN A 179 11.46 1.74 25.33
CA GLN A 179 12.37 2.77 25.85
C GLN A 179 13.84 2.45 25.51
N HIS A 180 14.30 1.22 25.74
CA HIS A 180 15.67 0.82 25.45
C HIS A 180 15.99 0.91 23.95
N LEU A 181 15.10 0.42 23.09
CA LEU A 181 15.28 0.48 21.63
C LEU A 181 15.33 1.93 21.13
N LEU A 182 14.40 2.78 21.56
CA LEU A 182 14.37 4.20 21.19
C LEU A 182 15.58 4.97 21.71
N SER A 183 16.06 4.65 22.91
CA SER A 183 17.27 5.27 23.46
C SER A 183 18.49 4.94 22.59
N GLU A 184 18.65 3.68 22.18
CA GLU A 184 19.73 3.29 21.27
C GLU A 184 19.63 3.98 19.90
N LEU A 185 18.42 4.11 19.35
CA LEU A 185 18.18 4.83 18.10
C LEU A 185 18.55 6.30 18.20
N ASP A 186 18.26 6.97 19.32
CA ASP A 186 18.61 8.37 19.55
C ASP A 186 20.14 8.58 19.66
N HIS A 187 20.85 7.67 20.33
CA HIS A 187 22.31 7.74 20.47
C HIS A 187 23.04 7.40 19.16
N SER A 188 22.56 6.40 18.42
CA SER A 188 23.15 5.99 17.14
C SER A 188 22.93 7.01 16.02
N ALA A 189 21.97 7.93 16.19
CA ALA A 189 21.68 8.96 15.19
C ALA A 189 22.68 10.13 15.14
N ALA A 190 23.40 10.39 16.24
CA ALA A 190 24.38 11.47 16.33
C ALA A 190 25.53 11.36 15.29
N PRO A 191 26.23 10.21 15.14
CA PRO A 191 27.28 10.07 14.13
C PRO A 191 26.74 10.09 12.68
N LEU A 192 25.47 9.77 12.48
CA LEU A 192 24.82 9.73 11.16
C LEU A 192 24.26 11.11 10.74
N GLN A 193 24.33 12.13 11.60
CA GLN A 193 23.73 13.46 11.40
C GLN A 193 22.25 13.39 10.96
N LEU A 194 21.52 12.36 11.38
CA LEU A 194 20.14 12.10 10.95
C LEU A 194 19.20 13.28 11.23
N ALA A 195 19.47 14.09 12.25
CA ALA A 195 18.70 15.29 12.54
C ALA A 195 18.76 16.36 11.41
N GLN A 196 19.78 16.34 10.55
CA GLN A 196 19.92 17.25 9.40
C GLN A 196 19.33 16.68 8.12
N TRP A 197 19.36 15.34 7.97
CA TRP A 197 18.97 14.65 6.73
C TRP A 197 17.55 14.10 6.76
N GLU A 198 17.08 13.64 7.92
CA GLU A 198 15.76 13.04 8.15
C GLU A 198 15.17 13.55 9.48
N PRO A 199 14.91 14.88 9.61
CA PRO A 199 14.47 15.50 10.87
C PRO A 199 13.18 14.90 11.42
N ALA A 200 12.25 14.50 10.54
CA ALA A 200 10.98 13.88 10.92
C ALA A 200 11.17 12.54 11.68
N LEU A 201 12.15 11.73 11.28
CA LEU A 201 12.45 10.45 11.93
C LEU A 201 13.01 10.67 13.34
N MET A 202 13.90 11.65 13.48
CA MET A 202 14.45 12.01 14.77
C MET A 202 13.40 12.63 15.69
N PHE A 203 12.47 13.41 15.14
CA PHE A 203 11.34 13.93 15.88
C PHE A 203 10.47 12.78 16.41
N GLU A 204 10.14 11.79 15.58
CA GLU A 204 9.35 10.62 15.99
C GLU A 204 10.02 9.88 17.16
N VAL A 205 11.30 9.53 17.05
CA VAL A 205 12.04 8.81 18.08
C VAL A 205 12.01 9.56 19.41
N LYS A 206 12.34 10.86 19.38
CA LYS A 206 12.37 11.70 20.58
C LYS A 206 10.98 11.90 21.18
N ALA A 207 9.95 12.08 20.37
CA ALA A 207 8.57 12.24 20.84
C ALA A 207 8.02 10.96 21.50
N ARG A 208 8.30 9.78 20.93
CA ARG A 208 7.94 8.48 21.54
C ARG A 208 8.69 8.24 22.84
N LEU A 209 10.00 8.54 22.88
CA LEU A 209 10.79 8.42 24.10
C LEU A 209 10.28 9.37 25.19
N LEU A 210 9.94 10.61 24.84
CA LEU A 210 9.33 11.59 25.75
C LEU A 210 8.02 11.04 26.36
N LYS A 211 7.14 10.48 25.52
CA LYS A 211 5.87 9.86 25.98
C LYS A 211 6.12 8.72 26.97
N LEU A 212 7.06 7.82 26.67
CA LEU A 212 7.40 6.70 27.55
C LEU A 212 8.02 7.18 28.88
N LEU A 213 8.89 8.18 28.85
CA LEU A 213 9.50 8.75 30.06
C LEU A 213 8.47 9.49 30.92
N ARG A 214 7.51 10.21 30.32
CA ARG A 214 6.39 10.83 31.06
C ARG A 214 5.55 9.76 31.76
N LEU A 215 5.24 8.67 31.07
CA LEU A 215 4.51 7.55 31.66
C LEU A 215 5.30 6.90 32.81
N LYS A 216 6.62 6.75 32.65
CA LYS A 216 7.51 6.21 33.70
C LYS A 216 7.61 7.15 34.90
N LEU A 217 7.67 8.47 34.68
CA LEU A 217 7.71 9.48 35.72
C LEU A 217 6.44 9.44 36.59
N GLN A 218 5.27 9.23 35.99
CA GLN A 218 4.00 9.09 36.72
C GLN A 218 3.94 7.84 37.59
N ARG A 219 4.67 6.77 37.22
CA ARG A 219 4.64 5.47 37.91
C ARG A 219 5.81 5.26 38.88
N SER A 220 6.89 6.01 38.73
CA SER A 220 8.13 5.83 39.49
C SER A 220 8.13 6.65 40.79
N GLU A 221 8.50 6.02 41.91
CA GLU A 221 8.71 6.70 43.19
C GLU A 221 10.19 7.07 43.44
N GLY A 222 11.14 6.51 42.69
CA GLY A 222 12.57 6.50 43.05
C GLY A 222 13.52 7.45 42.32
N ASP A 223 13.18 7.94 41.11
CA ASP A 223 14.14 8.65 40.23
C ASP A 223 13.53 9.86 39.50
N LYS A 224 12.61 10.59 40.15
CA LYS A 224 11.86 11.69 39.52
C LYS A 224 12.75 12.80 38.96
N VAL A 225 13.87 13.10 39.62
CA VAL A 225 14.81 14.16 39.21
C VAL A 225 15.58 13.79 37.94
N ALA A 226 16.14 12.57 37.87
CA ALA A 226 16.88 12.11 36.70
C ALA A 226 15.96 11.96 35.48
N LEU A 227 14.73 11.48 35.68
CA LEU A 227 13.71 11.40 34.63
C LEU A 227 13.30 12.79 34.13
N ALA A 228 13.13 13.77 35.01
CA ALA A 228 12.83 15.15 34.63
C ALA A 228 13.95 15.76 33.76
N GLN A 229 15.21 15.56 34.14
CA GLN A 229 16.36 16.03 33.35
C GLN A 229 16.40 15.40 31.95
N GLN A 230 16.09 14.11 31.84
CA GLN A 230 16.00 13.43 30.54
C GLN A 230 14.84 13.97 29.69
N ILE A 231 13.68 14.23 30.31
CA ILE A 231 12.52 14.83 29.66
C ILE A 231 12.85 16.23 29.13
N ASP A 232 13.51 17.07 29.93
CA ASP A 232 13.90 18.43 29.53
C ASP A 232 14.90 18.41 28.37
N ALA A 233 15.87 17.49 28.40
CA ALA A 233 16.83 17.31 27.30
C ALA A 233 16.14 16.88 25.99
N LEU A 234 15.13 16.01 26.07
CA LEU A 234 14.36 15.61 24.88
C LEU A 234 13.48 16.73 24.33
N LEU A 235 12.83 17.51 25.21
CA LEU A 235 12.07 18.68 24.78
C LEU A 235 12.95 19.71 24.09
N ALA A 236 14.14 20.01 24.64
CA ALA A 236 15.11 20.88 23.99
C ALA A 236 15.52 20.35 22.60
N GLY A 237 15.74 19.04 22.47
CA GLY A 237 16.03 18.39 21.20
C GLY A 237 14.88 18.47 20.19
N LEU A 238 13.63 18.31 20.62
CA LEU A 238 12.44 18.42 19.77
C LEU A 238 12.25 19.86 19.26
N VAL A 239 12.41 20.86 20.13
CA VAL A 239 12.33 22.28 19.76
C VAL A 239 13.42 22.66 18.75
N ALA A 240 14.61 22.07 18.87
CA ALA A 240 15.70 22.29 17.92
C ALA A 240 15.41 21.70 16.52
N ILE A 241 14.60 20.64 16.43
CA ILE A 241 14.20 20.02 15.15
C ILE A 241 13.03 20.78 14.52
N ASP A 242 11.92 20.92 15.26
CA ASP A 242 10.71 21.61 14.80
C ASP A 242 10.01 22.29 15.99
N PRO A 243 10.16 23.62 16.15
CA PRO A 243 9.54 24.34 17.26
C PRO A 243 8.01 24.41 17.15
N ALA A 244 7.43 24.33 15.94
CA ALA A 244 5.98 24.39 15.75
C ALA A 244 5.32 23.08 16.20
N GLN A 245 5.89 21.93 15.83
CA GLN A 245 5.41 20.63 16.30
C GLN A 245 5.72 20.41 17.78
N ALA A 246 6.89 20.86 18.28
CA ALA A 246 7.27 20.71 19.68
C ALA A 246 6.38 21.54 20.64
N ALA A 247 5.81 22.66 20.19
CA ALA A 247 4.95 23.51 21.01
C ALA A 247 3.73 22.75 21.58
N VAL A 248 3.20 21.76 20.86
CA VAL A 248 2.09 20.90 21.32
C VAL A 248 2.54 19.95 22.43
N LEU A 249 3.81 19.52 22.41
CA LEU A 249 4.38 18.58 23.37
C LEU A 249 4.89 19.25 24.65
N CYS A 250 5.15 20.56 24.61
CA CYS A 250 5.59 21.34 25.77
C CYS A 250 4.47 21.68 26.78
N GLN A 251 3.22 21.35 26.46
CA GLN A 251 2.05 21.47 27.36
C GLN A 251 1.93 20.23 28.26
#